data_AF-A0A968VZL0-F1
#
_entry.id   AF-A0A968VZL0-F1
#
_cell.length_a   1.000
_cell.length_b   1.000
_cell.length_c   1.000
_cell.angle_alpha   90.00
_cell.angle_beta   90.00
_cell.angle_gamma   90.00
#
_symmetry.space_group_name_H-M   'P 1'
#
loop_
_entity.id
_entity.type
_entity.pdbx_description
1 polymer ?
#
loop_
_entity_poly.entity_id
_entity_poly.type
_entity_poly.pdbx_seq_one_letter_code
_entity_poly.pdbx_strand_id
1 'polypeptide(L)'
;MKLFSIIKSKDRGQANLAYLYSILGFTYLLIVLLILLGWHSFNYFSKSLKDEYIIESTKSQWLYLNQAMGNSMQMALATGDTAWVGRYYIFLHKADSLISNFKNNIDNQTVLISLNFLEQDHLNNKLIETEIIQKLYSKQLQAAQELANARNYIRIQVANIDFINLQTTIDRREIAAIRLMGVVMFLDETLTNSALLASVKQDASFKKMYNQAYETLGLSIKELVNLLNEKTIAEQATLTRSANLTLMAMEKAAFDQIDAKNYDLAYEILNSQNYAQQKEAYYHVLNAFYSDVRALIAQSIKEQHHRVIVFTVLISLLFLMLNLFWPIVIKDMNQSRKSLLEENAQRVNSEKQLQLITDAIPVLITYLDTDLKYRFVNKTFAQWFHKTKEEIVGQSFESILGKRAHSLFSPMINKVLQGQEVMFQRKLVLENNIEKQVHAVLLPHMVNQKVEGIFATLEDITPLKLKEVELKQSNHFVNSLVDFANEIIITIDIDNNIRQFNKRAELVSGFAPQAVIGKSIYSIFWTPYTIINVKNLIEWTREGRDQEQNLQIPIVTANKEKHSILWNTKLLDYSQSYNLILFGTDISSQKKTEEVLTFRKT
;
A
#
# COMPACT_ATOMS: atom_id res chain seq x y z
N MET A 1 7.95 -21.00 -7.59
CA MET A 1 7.10 -21.75 -6.64
C MET A 1 7.59 -21.78 -5.18
N LYS A 2 8.90 -21.59 -4.87
CA LYS A 2 9.39 -21.44 -3.48
C LYS A 2 9.31 -20.02 -2.87
N LEU A 3 8.94 -19.00 -3.66
CA LEU A 3 8.71 -17.64 -3.13
C LEU A 3 7.35 -17.45 -2.42
N PHE A 4 6.42 -18.39 -2.56
CA PHE A 4 5.07 -18.30 -1.96
C PHE A 4 4.93 -18.98 -0.59
N SER A 5 5.95 -19.70 -0.11
CA SER A 5 5.86 -20.47 1.16
C SER A 5 6.26 -19.70 2.42
N ILE A 6 6.60 -18.41 2.31
CA ILE A 6 7.05 -17.58 3.45
C ILE A 6 5.87 -16.79 4.09
N ILE A 7 4.61 -17.05 3.69
CA ILE A 7 3.44 -16.20 4.02
C ILE A 7 2.72 -16.62 5.34
N LYS A 8 3.37 -17.37 6.26
CA LYS A 8 2.66 -18.03 7.38
C LYS A 8 3.01 -17.62 8.82
N SER A 9 3.67 -16.48 9.08
CA SER A 9 3.95 -16.02 10.46
C SER A 9 3.42 -14.62 10.80
N LYS A 10 3.28 -14.36 12.11
CA LYS A 10 2.46 -13.36 12.81
C LYS A 10 2.93 -11.89 12.73
N ASP A 11 3.97 -11.58 11.95
CA ASP A 11 4.60 -10.23 11.82
C ASP A 11 4.06 -9.36 10.66
N ARG A 12 2.86 -9.70 10.16
CA ARG A 12 2.29 -9.23 8.88
C ARG A 12 2.15 -7.71 8.67
N GLY A 13 2.24 -6.89 9.71
CA GLY A 13 1.99 -5.45 9.58
C GLY A 13 3.19 -4.62 9.10
N GLN A 14 4.39 -4.86 9.65
CA GLN A 14 5.59 -4.11 9.29
C GLN A 14 6.32 -4.73 8.08
N ALA A 15 6.30 -6.05 7.96
CA ALA A 15 6.90 -6.75 6.82
C ALA A 15 6.22 -6.42 5.48
N ASN A 16 4.88 -6.29 5.46
CA ASN A 16 4.16 -5.89 4.24
C ASN A 16 4.45 -4.44 3.83
N LEU A 17 4.68 -3.54 4.80
CA LEU A 17 5.00 -2.13 4.54
C LEU A 17 6.42 -2.02 3.95
N ALA A 18 7.40 -2.69 4.57
CA ALA A 18 8.77 -2.74 4.06
C ALA A 18 8.84 -3.38 2.67
N TYR A 19 8.01 -4.40 2.40
CA TYR A 19 7.92 -5.06 1.10
C TYR A 19 7.24 -4.17 0.04
N LEU A 20 6.21 -3.40 0.41
CA LEU A 20 5.62 -2.40 -0.48
C LEU A 20 6.59 -1.25 -0.77
N TYR A 21 7.28 -0.74 0.25
CA TYR A 21 8.31 0.29 0.08
C TYR A 21 9.51 -0.20 -0.74
N SER A 22 9.88 -1.48 -0.63
CA SER A 22 10.96 -2.05 -1.45
C SER A 22 10.53 -2.27 -2.89
N ILE A 23 9.30 -2.73 -3.15
CA ILE A 23 8.73 -2.79 -4.51
C ILE A 23 8.60 -1.39 -5.12
N LEU A 24 8.17 -0.40 -4.35
CA LEU A 24 8.15 1.00 -4.76
C LEU A 24 9.55 1.52 -5.07
N GLY A 25 10.50 1.31 -4.17
CA GLY A 25 11.88 1.74 -4.36
C GLY A 25 12.50 1.08 -5.60
N PHE A 26 12.23 -0.20 -5.82
CA PHE A 26 12.71 -0.95 -6.97
C PHE A 26 12.07 -0.47 -8.28
N THR A 27 10.75 -0.27 -8.31
CA THR A 27 10.05 0.27 -9.50
C THR A 27 10.49 1.70 -9.80
N TYR A 28 10.69 2.53 -8.78
CA TYR A 28 11.21 3.89 -8.94
C TYR A 28 12.63 3.88 -9.52
N LEU A 29 13.50 3.04 -8.95
CA LEU A 29 14.87 2.88 -9.43
C LEU A 29 14.89 2.34 -10.85
N LEU A 30 14.02 1.38 -11.19
CA LEU A 30 13.87 0.86 -12.55
C LEU A 30 13.42 1.96 -13.53
N ILE A 31 12.42 2.78 -13.16
CA ILE A 31 11.92 3.86 -14.02
C ILE A 31 12.99 4.94 -14.21
N VAL A 32 13.65 5.37 -13.13
CA VAL A 32 14.76 6.35 -13.23
C VAL A 32 15.88 5.80 -14.10
N LEU A 33 16.24 4.53 -13.95
CA LEU A 33 17.29 3.89 -14.72
C LEU A 33 16.88 3.73 -16.20
N LEU A 34 15.61 3.44 -16.49
CA LEU A 34 15.06 3.44 -17.85
C LEU A 34 15.04 4.85 -18.48
N ILE A 35 14.71 5.89 -17.71
CA ILE A 35 14.75 7.28 -18.18
C ILE A 35 16.19 7.71 -18.46
N LEU A 36 17.13 7.39 -17.56
CA LEU A 36 18.55 7.71 -17.75
C LEU A 36 19.16 6.95 -18.93
N LEU A 37 18.87 5.65 -19.06
CA LEU A 37 19.28 4.86 -20.22
C LEU A 37 18.65 5.39 -21.50
N GLY A 38 17.36 5.74 -21.48
CA GLY A 38 16.66 6.32 -22.63
C GLY A 38 17.24 7.68 -23.04
N TRP A 39 17.51 8.56 -22.08
CA TRP A 39 18.14 9.86 -22.30
C TRP A 39 19.57 9.73 -22.83
N HIS A 40 20.37 8.85 -22.23
CA HIS A 40 21.75 8.63 -22.65
C HIS A 40 21.80 7.99 -24.04
N SER A 41 20.98 6.97 -24.28
CA SER A 41 20.82 6.33 -25.60
C SER A 41 20.35 7.34 -26.63
N PHE A 42 19.40 8.22 -26.31
CA PHE A 42 18.92 9.23 -27.24
C PHE A 42 20.00 10.27 -27.57
N ASN A 43 20.70 10.81 -26.57
CA ASN A 43 21.75 11.80 -26.81
C ASN A 43 22.92 11.20 -27.60
N TYR A 44 23.32 9.98 -27.27
CA TYR A 44 24.38 9.28 -27.99
C TYR A 44 23.97 8.98 -29.43
N PHE A 45 22.74 8.47 -29.62
CA PHE A 45 22.17 8.20 -30.94
C PHE A 45 22.01 9.47 -31.78
N SER A 46 21.46 10.54 -31.20
CA SER A 46 21.31 11.85 -31.83
C SER A 46 22.65 12.44 -32.26
N LYS A 47 23.69 12.31 -31.43
CA LYS A 47 25.04 12.74 -31.78
C LYS A 47 25.61 11.87 -32.91
N SER A 48 25.47 10.55 -32.81
CA SER A 48 25.96 9.61 -33.83
C SER A 48 25.30 9.83 -35.20
N LEU A 49 23.99 10.07 -35.25
CA LEU A 49 23.29 10.37 -36.50
C LEU A 49 23.77 11.68 -37.12
N LYS A 50 23.95 12.73 -36.30
CA LYS A 50 24.47 14.01 -36.77
C LYS A 50 25.88 13.84 -37.35
N ASP A 51 26.74 13.09 -36.67
CA ASP A 51 28.10 12.81 -37.13
C ASP A 51 28.08 11.99 -38.44
N GLU A 52 27.24 10.95 -38.54
CA GLU A 52 27.11 10.12 -39.75
C GLU A 52 26.60 10.93 -40.95
N TYR A 53 25.62 11.81 -40.74
CA TYR A 53 25.14 12.77 -41.74
C TYR A 53 26.27 13.69 -42.23
N ILE A 54 27.02 14.31 -41.30
CA ILE A 54 28.12 15.22 -41.63
C ILE A 54 29.19 14.47 -42.45
N ILE A 55 29.50 13.23 -42.09
CA ILE A 55 30.51 12.40 -42.77
C ILE A 55 30.08 12.01 -44.17
N GLU A 56 28.88 11.44 -44.34
CA GLU A 56 28.42 11.00 -45.66
C GLU A 56 28.17 12.19 -46.59
N SER A 57 27.69 13.33 -46.07
CA SER A 57 27.57 14.58 -46.82
C SER A 57 28.93 15.11 -47.26
N THR A 58 29.90 15.18 -46.35
CA THR A 58 31.26 15.66 -46.64
C THR A 58 31.97 14.75 -47.63
N LYS A 59 31.87 13.43 -47.44
CA LYS A 59 32.44 12.44 -48.35
C LYS A 59 31.88 12.57 -49.76
N SER A 60 30.56 12.75 -49.86
CA SER A 60 29.87 12.92 -51.14
C SER A 60 30.35 14.17 -51.89
N GLN A 61 30.49 15.29 -51.17
CA GLN A 61 31.00 16.53 -51.73
C GLN A 61 32.49 16.43 -52.10
N TRP A 62 33.29 15.78 -51.25
CA TRP A 62 34.71 15.55 -51.51
C TRP A 62 34.94 14.69 -52.75
N LEU A 63 34.18 13.60 -52.92
CA LEU A 63 34.29 12.73 -54.09
C LEU A 63 34.03 13.50 -55.40
N TYR A 64 33.02 14.36 -55.41
CA TYR A 64 32.74 15.25 -56.53
C TYR A 64 33.88 16.25 -56.78
N LEU A 65 34.32 16.97 -55.74
CA LEU A 65 35.39 17.97 -55.87
C LEU A 65 36.70 17.32 -56.33
N ASN A 66 37.02 16.15 -55.81
CA ASN A 66 38.21 15.38 -56.19
C ASN A 66 38.17 14.97 -57.67
N GLN A 67 37.02 14.49 -58.13
CA GLN A 67 36.82 14.13 -59.53
C GLN A 67 36.92 15.37 -60.44
N ALA A 68 36.29 16.48 -60.07
CA ALA A 68 36.35 17.74 -60.82
C ALA A 68 37.77 18.31 -60.91
N MET A 69 38.55 18.23 -59.83
CA MET A 69 39.97 18.59 -59.82
C MET A 69 40.79 17.69 -60.74
N GLY A 70 40.67 16.37 -60.59
CA GLY A 70 41.39 15.40 -61.42
C GLY A 70 41.11 15.59 -62.91
N ASN A 71 39.85 15.80 -63.26
CA ASN A 71 39.43 16.02 -64.65
C ASN A 71 39.93 17.36 -65.20
N SER A 72 39.86 18.43 -64.41
CA SER A 72 40.41 19.74 -64.81
C SER A 72 41.91 19.64 -65.09
N MET A 73 42.64 18.87 -64.30
CA MET A 73 44.07 18.63 -64.52
C MET A 73 44.36 17.81 -65.78
N GLN A 74 43.57 16.75 -66.02
CA GLN A 74 43.71 15.97 -67.26
C GLN A 74 43.42 16.80 -68.52
N MET A 75 42.45 17.71 -68.45
CA MET A 75 42.09 18.61 -69.54
C MET A 75 43.16 19.67 -69.79
N ALA A 76 43.72 20.27 -68.73
CA ALA A 76 44.84 21.20 -68.84
C ALA A 76 46.05 20.55 -69.53
N LEU A 77 46.36 19.30 -69.18
CA LEU A 77 47.44 18.53 -69.80
C LEU A 77 47.15 18.15 -71.26
N ALA A 78 45.90 17.86 -71.61
CA ALA A 78 45.53 17.41 -72.95
C ALA A 78 45.34 18.55 -73.96
N THR A 79 44.89 19.71 -73.50
CA THR A 79 44.56 20.87 -74.38
C THR A 79 45.57 22.00 -74.31
N GLY A 80 46.35 22.09 -73.23
CA GLY A 80 47.24 23.23 -72.96
C GLY A 80 46.50 24.52 -72.55
N ASP A 81 45.17 24.50 -72.42
CA ASP A 81 44.37 25.67 -72.06
C ASP A 81 44.46 25.97 -70.56
N THR A 82 44.86 27.21 -70.25
CA THR A 82 45.07 27.69 -68.88
C THR A 82 43.76 27.90 -68.11
N ALA A 83 42.61 27.96 -68.80
CA ALA A 83 41.30 28.01 -68.15
C ALA A 83 41.03 26.78 -67.27
N TRP A 84 41.52 25.60 -67.67
CA TRP A 84 41.40 24.36 -66.88
C TRP A 84 42.27 24.38 -65.63
N VAL A 85 43.42 25.04 -65.66
CA VAL A 85 44.25 25.30 -64.48
C VAL A 85 43.52 26.23 -63.51
N GLY A 86 42.85 27.27 -64.01
CA GLY A 86 41.98 28.12 -63.20
C GLY A 86 40.83 27.34 -62.54
N ARG A 87 40.16 26.46 -63.29
CA ARG A 87 39.08 25.59 -62.79
C ARG A 87 39.58 24.67 -61.67
N TYR A 88 40.78 24.10 -61.81
CA TYR A 88 41.40 23.27 -60.77
C TYR A 88 41.55 24.03 -59.45
N TYR A 89 42.10 25.25 -59.47
CA TYR A 89 42.30 26.04 -58.25
C TYR A 89 40.99 26.47 -57.58
N ILE A 90 39.94 26.74 -58.36
CA ILE A 90 38.60 27.04 -57.82
C ILE A 90 38.06 25.85 -57.01
N PHE A 91 38.20 24.62 -57.54
CA PHE A 91 37.74 23.43 -56.83
C PHE A 91 38.65 23.05 -55.66
N LEU A 92 39.95 23.30 -55.76
CA LEU A 92 40.89 23.11 -54.65
C LEU A 92 40.51 23.98 -53.45
N HIS A 93 40.25 25.28 -53.66
CA HIS A 93 39.79 26.18 -52.60
C HIS A 93 38.46 25.72 -51.98
N LYS A 94 37.53 25.20 -52.79
CA LYS A 94 36.26 24.63 -52.29
C LYS A 94 36.51 23.38 -51.46
N ALA A 95 37.46 22.53 -51.84
CA ALA A 95 37.84 21.33 -51.09
C ALA A 95 38.50 21.70 -49.75
N ASP A 96 39.38 22.70 -49.72
CA ASP A 96 40.00 23.19 -48.48
C ASP A 96 38.96 23.75 -47.52
N SER A 97 38.01 24.54 -48.03
CA SER A 97 36.90 25.07 -47.23
C SER A 97 35.98 23.95 -46.70
N LEU A 98 35.69 22.93 -47.51
CA LEU A 98 34.90 21.77 -47.09
C LEU A 98 35.58 21.02 -45.94
N ILE A 99 36.90 20.78 -46.04
CA ILE A 99 37.68 20.07 -45.02
C ILE A 99 37.79 20.90 -43.74
N SER A 100 38.01 22.22 -43.85
CA SER A 100 38.01 23.14 -42.71
C SER A 100 36.67 23.14 -41.97
N ASN A 101 35.56 23.23 -42.72
CA ASN A 101 34.22 23.16 -42.15
C ASN A 101 33.92 21.80 -41.51
N PHE A 102 34.40 20.71 -42.09
CA PHE A 102 34.25 19.38 -41.51
C PHE A 102 34.98 19.24 -40.17
N LYS A 103 36.23 19.73 -40.09
CA LYS A 103 37.02 19.77 -38.84
C LYS A 103 36.31 20.54 -37.73
N ASN A 104 35.70 21.68 -38.06
CA ASN A 104 35.02 22.52 -37.08
C ASN A 104 33.69 21.93 -36.59
N ASN A 105 33.10 21.00 -37.33
CA ASN A 105 31.76 20.45 -37.04
C ASN A 105 31.79 19.02 -36.47
N ILE A 106 32.96 18.37 -36.39
CA ILE A 106 33.12 17.05 -35.79
C ILE A 106 33.91 17.15 -34.48
N ASP A 107 33.30 16.68 -33.39
CA ASP A 107 33.88 16.63 -32.04
C ASP A 107 34.89 15.47 -31.85
N ASN A 108 35.12 14.67 -32.88
CA ASN A 108 35.87 13.42 -32.78
C ASN A 108 37.38 13.64 -33.06
N GLN A 109 38.18 13.71 -31.99
CA GLN A 109 39.63 13.94 -32.05
C GLN A 109 40.36 12.95 -32.98
N THR A 110 39.89 11.71 -33.12
CA THR A 110 40.56 10.70 -33.97
C THR A 110 40.40 11.00 -35.47
N VAL A 111 39.27 11.59 -35.89
CA VAL A 111 39.03 12.05 -37.26
C VAL A 111 39.79 13.35 -37.55
N LEU A 112 39.91 14.22 -36.55
CA LEU A 112 40.69 15.46 -36.61
C LEU A 112 42.21 15.21 -36.76
N ILE A 113 42.75 14.17 -36.09
CA ILE A 113 44.17 13.80 -36.17
C ILE A 113 44.56 13.31 -37.57
N SER A 114 43.68 12.61 -38.28
CA SER A 114 43.93 12.17 -39.67
C SER A 114 44.00 13.39 -40.62
N LEU A 115 43.06 14.33 -40.44
CA LEU A 115 42.93 15.50 -41.33
C LEU A 115 43.95 16.63 -41.10
N ASN A 116 44.67 16.66 -39.97
CA ASN A 116 45.69 17.68 -39.70
C ASN A 116 46.95 17.54 -40.56
N PHE A 117 47.13 16.42 -41.26
CA PHE A 117 48.28 16.20 -42.14
C PHE A 117 48.15 16.89 -43.52
N LEU A 118 46.98 17.44 -43.85
CA LEU A 118 46.74 18.18 -45.10
C LEU A 118 47.33 19.60 -45.09
N GLU A 119 47.66 20.14 -43.92
CA GLU A 119 48.37 21.42 -43.79
C GLU A 119 49.88 21.17 -43.90
N GLN A 120 50.41 21.15 -45.12
CA GLN A 120 51.70 21.76 -45.46
C GLN A 120 51.96 21.61 -46.97
N ASP A 121 51.76 22.72 -47.69
CA ASP A 121 52.71 23.34 -48.62
C ASP A 121 51.95 24.29 -49.56
N HIS A 122 51.99 25.59 -49.25
CA HIS A 122 51.60 26.62 -50.21
C HIS A 122 52.64 26.67 -51.34
N LEU A 123 52.32 26.11 -52.50
CA LEU A 123 53.15 26.21 -53.70
C LEU A 123 52.91 27.56 -54.40
N ASN A 124 53.86 28.47 -54.22
CA ASN A 124 53.94 29.77 -54.89
C ASN A 124 54.15 29.61 -56.42
N ASN A 125 53.08 29.86 -57.18
CA ASN A 125 52.99 30.60 -58.45
C ASN A 125 54.16 30.56 -59.48
N LYS A 126 54.81 29.43 -59.74
CA LYS A 126 55.65 29.24 -60.94
C LYS A 126 55.40 27.89 -61.61
N LEU A 127 55.52 27.90 -62.94
CA LEU A 127 55.17 26.84 -63.91
C LEU A 127 55.17 25.43 -63.32
N ILE A 128 54.02 24.78 -63.40
CA ILE A 128 53.76 23.47 -62.83
C ILE A 128 54.34 22.40 -63.78
N GLU A 129 55.50 21.83 -63.41
CA GLU A 129 56.03 20.62 -64.03
C GLU A 129 55.16 19.40 -63.68
N THR A 130 55.09 18.42 -64.59
CA THR A 130 54.29 17.18 -64.52
C THR A 130 54.47 16.40 -63.20
N GLU A 131 55.60 16.58 -62.52
CA GLU A 131 55.94 15.94 -61.24
C GLU A 131 55.12 16.49 -60.05
N ILE A 132 54.83 17.81 -60.04
CA ILE A 132 53.99 18.45 -59.02
C ILE A 132 52.54 17.97 -59.15
N ILE A 133 52.09 17.73 -60.39
CA ILE A 133 50.77 17.20 -60.72
C ILE A 133 50.57 15.79 -60.16
N GLN A 134 51.56 14.91 -60.32
CA GLN A 134 51.53 13.56 -59.73
C GLN A 134 51.53 13.60 -58.20
N LYS A 135 52.28 14.54 -57.59
CA LYS A 135 52.33 14.71 -56.13
C LYS A 135 51.00 15.24 -55.54
N LEU A 136 50.27 16.07 -56.29
CA LEU A 136 48.93 16.52 -55.90
C LEU A 136 47.89 15.38 -56.01
N TYR A 137 47.99 14.56 -57.05
CA TYR A 137 47.12 13.39 -57.24
C TYR A 137 47.30 12.32 -56.16
N SER A 138 48.53 12.10 -55.67
CA SER A 138 48.78 11.16 -54.58
C SER A 138 48.24 11.63 -53.22
N LYS A 139 48.36 12.93 -52.91
CA LYS A 139 47.72 13.53 -51.71
C LYS A 139 46.20 13.40 -51.75
N GLN A 140 45.58 13.56 -52.93
CA GLN A 140 44.15 13.36 -53.14
C GLN A 140 43.69 11.92 -52.87
N LEU A 141 44.43 10.91 -53.36
CA LEU A 141 44.10 9.50 -53.12
C LEU A 141 44.16 9.11 -51.64
N GLN A 142 45.12 9.69 -50.90
CA GLN A 142 45.33 9.42 -49.49
C GLN A 142 44.22 10.02 -48.60
N ALA A 143 43.76 11.24 -48.91
CA ALA A 143 42.61 11.85 -48.23
C ALA A 143 41.31 11.02 -48.41
N ALA A 144 41.13 10.39 -49.58
CA ALA A 144 40.02 9.48 -49.85
C ALA A 144 40.00 8.25 -48.92
N GLN A 145 41.18 7.68 -48.65
CA GLN A 145 41.36 6.50 -47.82
C GLN A 145 41.07 6.80 -46.35
N GLU A 146 41.46 7.97 -45.85
CA GLU A 146 41.20 8.38 -44.47
C GLU A 146 39.72 8.63 -44.19
N LEU A 147 39.00 9.26 -45.12
CA LEU A 147 37.53 9.39 -45.05
C LEU A 147 36.82 8.02 -45.06
N ALA A 148 37.37 7.02 -45.75
CA ALA A 148 36.86 5.65 -45.73
C ALA A 148 37.14 4.94 -44.38
N ASN A 149 38.29 5.20 -43.77
CA ASN A 149 38.66 4.65 -42.46
C ASN A 149 37.81 5.22 -41.31
N ALA A 150 37.52 6.53 -41.33
CA ALA A 150 36.64 7.18 -40.35
C ALA A 150 35.23 6.55 -40.30
N ARG A 151 34.71 6.12 -41.45
CA ARG A 151 33.41 5.44 -41.58
C ARG A 151 33.40 4.04 -40.97
N ASN A 152 34.44 3.24 -41.21
CA ASN A 152 34.52 1.88 -40.66
C ASN A 152 34.57 1.91 -39.13
N TYR A 153 35.23 2.92 -38.55
CA TYR A 153 35.29 3.11 -37.11
C TYR A 153 33.92 3.42 -36.48
N ILE A 154 33.14 4.34 -37.07
CA ILE A 154 31.80 4.70 -36.57
C ILE A 154 30.81 3.55 -36.77
N ARG A 155 30.90 2.82 -37.89
CA ARG A 155 30.07 1.63 -38.13
C ARG A 155 30.26 0.57 -37.04
N ILE A 156 31.48 0.40 -36.53
CA ILE A 156 31.80 -0.50 -35.42
C ILE A 156 31.20 0.01 -34.10
N GLN A 157 31.19 1.34 -33.87
CA GLN A 157 30.57 1.94 -32.68
C GLN A 157 29.04 1.83 -32.70
N VAL A 158 28.41 2.00 -33.88
CA VAL A 158 26.95 1.92 -34.07
C VAL A 158 26.43 0.48 -34.03
N ALA A 159 27.19 -0.51 -34.52
CA ALA A 159 26.82 -1.93 -34.48
C ALA A 159 26.67 -2.51 -33.05
N ASN A 160 27.19 -1.82 -32.04
CA ASN A 160 27.05 -2.22 -30.63
C ASN A 160 25.71 -1.77 -30.00
N ILE A 161 24.81 -1.10 -30.73
CA ILE A 161 23.57 -0.50 -30.22
C ILE A 161 22.34 -0.96 -31.05
N ASP A 162 22.10 -2.26 -31.10
CA ASP A 162 21.05 -2.89 -31.94
C ASP A 162 19.68 -3.04 -31.22
N PHE A 163 19.28 -2.12 -30.34
CA PHE A 163 18.07 -2.32 -29.50
C PHE A 163 16.77 -1.63 -29.97
N ILE A 164 16.76 -0.80 -31.03
CA ILE A 164 15.52 -0.11 -31.48
C ILE A 164 15.39 -0.11 -33.02
N ASN A 165 14.82 -1.18 -33.57
CA ASN A 165 14.73 -1.44 -35.02
C ASN A 165 13.77 -0.54 -35.82
N LEU A 166 12.91 0.27 -35.17
CA LEU A 166 11.97 1.14 -35.91
C LEU A 166 12.60 2.46 -36.35
N GLN A 167 13.47 3.04 -35.51
CA GLN A 167 14.13 4.34 -35.78
C GLN A 167 15.25 4.19 -36.83
N THR A 168 16.00 3.09 -36.77
CA THR A 168 17.10 2.76 -37.70
C THR A 168 16.68 2.61 -39.17
N THR A 169 15.39 2.36 -39.44
CA THR A 169 14.89 2.11 -40.79
C THR A 169 14.60 3.41 -41.56
N ILE A 170 14.17 4.48 -40.88
CA ILE A 170 13.87 5.79 -41.49
C ILE A 170 15.19 6.55 -41.74
N ASP A 171 16.10 6.55 -40.77
CA ASP A 171 17.39 7.26 -40.86
C ASP A 171 18.32 6.67 -41.94
N ARG A 172 18.23 5.35 -42.20
CA ARG A 172 18.94 4.70 -43.31
C ARG A 172 18.52 5.22 -44.68
N ARG A 173 17.27 5.63 -44.86
CA ARG A 173 16.78 6.14 -46.16
C ARG A 173 17.36 7.51 -46.47
N GLU A 174 17.40 8.40 -45.48
CA GLU A 174 17.94 9.75 -45.63
C GLU A 174 19.46 9.73 -45.85
N ILE A 175 20.18 8.91 -45.08
CA ILE A 175 21.63 8.71 -45.28
C ILE A 175 21.92 8.05 -46.63
N ALA A 176 21.10 7.08 -47.06
CA ALA A 176 21.22 6.48 -48.39
C ALA A 176 20.95 7.50 -49.51
N ALA A 177 19.97 8.39 -49.33
CA ALA A 177 19.66 9.45 -50.27
C ALA A 177 20.83 10.43 -50.44
N ILE A 178 21.46 10.86 -49.34
CA ILE A 178 22.65 11.74 -49.38
C ILE A 178 23.80 11.07 -50.14
N ARG A 179 24.04 9.79 -49.86
CA ARG A 179 25.09 9.02 -50.56
C ARG A 179 24.80 8.92 -52.05
N LEU A 180 23.57 8.60 -52.42
CA LEU A 180 23.15 8.51 -53.82
C LEU A 180 23.29 9.87 -54.51
N MET A 181 22.95 10.98 -53.86
CA MET A 181 23.23 12.33 -54.40
C MET A 181 24.72 12.54 -54.68
N GLY A 182 25.61 12.10 -53.79
CA GLY A 182 27.05 12.11 -54.01
C GLY A 182 27.49 11.32 -55.25
N VAL A 183 26.92 10.13 -55.43
CA VAL A 183 27.16 9.27 -56.59
C VAL A 183 26.66 9.94 -57.87
N VAL A 184 25.46 10.53 -57.86
CA VAL A 184 24.89 11.24 -59.01
C VAL A 184 25.78 12.42 -59.42
N MET A 185 26.25 13.24 -58.47
CA MET A 185 27.20 14.34 -58.76
C MET A 185 28.52 13.84 -59.35
N PHE A 186 29.07 12.76 -58.80
CA PHE A 186 30.31 12.16 -59.29
C PHE A 186 30.16 11.61 -60.72
N LEU A 187 29.06 10.92 -60.99
CA LEU A 187 28.79 10.35 -62.30
C LEU A 187 28.54 11.44 -63.35
N ASP A 188 27.85 12.54 -63.00
CA ASP A 188 27.64 13.68 -63.91
C ASP A 188 28.95 14.34 -64.37
N GLU A 189 29.86 14.57 -63.43
CA GLU A 189 31.19 15.12 -63.75
C GLU A 189 32.00 14.11 -64.58
N THR A 190 31.83 12.81 -64.32
CA THR A 190 32.51 11.76 -65.08
C THR A 190 32.01 11.67 -66.52
N LEU A 191 30.70 11.81 -66.77
CA LEU A 191 30.11 11.81 -68.11
C LEU A 191 30.65 12.96 -68.95
N THR A 192 30.50 14.18 -68.43
CA THR A 192 30.90 15.43 -69.10
C THR A 192 32.37 15.38 -69.52
N ASN A 193 33.25 14.92 -68.63
CA ASN A 193 34.68 14.86 -68.91
C ASN A 193 35.08 13.67 -69.78
N SER A 194 34.37 12.53 -69.70
CA SER A 194 34.65 11.39 -70.57
C SER A 194 34.34 11.73 -72.03
N ALA A 195 33.25 12.45 -72.29
CA ALA A 195 32.92 12.94 -73.63
C ALA A 195 34.01 13.89 -74.16
N LEU A 196 34.42 14.85 -73.33
CA LEU A 196 35.43 15.83 -73.72
C LEU A 196 36.83 15.20 -73.92
N LEU A 197 37.29 14.35 -72.99
CA LEU A 197 38.57 13.66 -73.11
C LEU A 197 38.62 12.68 -74.28
N ALA A 198 37.49 12.03 -74.62
CA ALA A 198 37.43 11.19 -75.80
C ALA A 198 37.69 11.98 -77.10
N SER A 199 37.21 13.23 -77.17
CA SER A 199 37.47 14.10 -78.33
C SER A 199 38.93 14.56 -78.43
N VAL A 200 39.60 14.81 -77.29
CA VAL A 200 40.97 15.36 -77.27
C VAL A 200 42.04 14.26 -77.30
N LYS A 201 41.89 13.20 -76.50
CA LYS A 201 42.89 12.13 -76.36
C LYS A 201 42.74 10.99 -77.37
N GLN A 202 41.63 10.96 -78.12
CA GLN A 202 41.36 9.95 -79.16
C GLN A 202 41.40 8.50 -78.64
N ASP A 203 41.01 8.31 -77.37
CA ASP A 203 41.02 7.00 -76.71
C ASP A 203 39.59 6.48 -76.51
N ALA A 204 39.31 5.32 -77.09
CA ALA A 204 38.03 4.62 -77.01
C ALA A 204 37.67 4.16 -75.58
N SER A 205 38.65 4.11 -74.67
CA SER A 205 38.43 3.77 -73.25
C SER A 205 37.46 4.75 -72.57
N PHE A 206 37.51 6.04 -72.94
CA PHE A 206 36.64 7.08 -72.39
C PHE A 206 35.18 6.91 -72.82
N LYS A 207 34.92 6.41 -74.04
CA LYS A 207 33.56 6.08 -74.49
C LYS A 207 32.95 4.93 -73.68
N LYS A 208 33.77 3.92 -73.33
CA LYS A 208 33.35 2.82 -72.46
C LYS A 208 33.03 3.33 -71.04
N MET A 209 33.88 4.19 -70.49
CA MET A 209 33.65 4.83 -69.19
C MET A 209 32.37 5.67 -69.18
N TYR A 210 32.13 6.44 -70.25
CA TYR A 210 30.90 7.22 -70.43
C TYR A 210 29.65 6.34 -70.38
N ASN A 211 29.61 5.28 -71.20
CA ASN A 211 28.44 4.39 -71.25
C ASN A 211 28.15 3.71 -69.90
N GLN A 212 29.19 3.30 -69.17
CA GLN A 212 29.05 2.72 -67.84
C GLN A 212 28.54 3.73 -66.79
N ALA A 213 29.10 4.94 -66.81
CA ALA A 213 28.67 6.01 -65.90
C ALA A 213 27.21 6.41 -66.17
N TYR A 214 26.78 6.39 -67.42
CA TYR A 214 25.44 6.77 -67.85
C TYR A 214 24.37 5.79 -67.33
N GLU A 215 24.61 4.49 -67.51
CA GLU A 215 23.71 3.45 -67.01
C GLU A 215 23.58 3.53 -65.48
N THR A 216 24.72 3.72 -64.80
CA THR A 216 24.78 3.84 -63.34
C THR A 216 24.04 5.09 -62.85
N LEU A 217 24.13 6.21 -63.57
CA LEU A 217 23.46 7.46 -63.22
C LEU A 217 21.94 7.31 -63.28
N GLY A 218 21.42 6.69 -64.34
CA GLY A 218 19.97 6.45 -64.49
C GLY A 218 19.39 5.56 -63.39
N LEU A 219 20.12 4.52 -62.99
CA LEU A 219 19.75 3.66 -61.87
C LEU A 219 19.80 4.42 -60.53
N SER A 220 20.86 5.19 -60.28
CA SER A 220 21.03 5.96 -59.04
C SER A 220 19.95 7.01 -58.84
N ILE A 221 19.54 7.72 -59.90
CA ILE A 221 18.44 8.71 -59.84
C ILE A 221 17.11 8.01 -59.54
N LYS A 222 16.83 6.87 -60.18
CA LYS A 222 15.60 6.09 -59.95
C LYS A 222 15.52 5.60 -58.50
N GLU A 223 16.63 5.11 -57.96
CA GLU A 223 16.70 4.67 -56.57
C GLU A 223 16.50 5.84 -55.59
N LEU A 224 17.10 7.00 -55.86
CA LEU A 224 16.92 8.21 -55.06
C LEU A 224 15.46 8.67 -54.99
N VAL A 225 14.75 8.67 -56.13
CA VAL A 225 13.31 9.01 -56.18
C VAL A 225 12.47 8.01 -55.39
N ASN A 226 12.76 6.70 -55.52
CA ASN A 226 12.05 5.65 -54.78
C ASN A 226 12.26 5.75 -53.27
N LEU A 227 13.45 6.12 -52.82
CA LEU A 227 13.78 6.23 -51.39
C LEU A 227 13.04 7.37 -50.72
N LEU A 228 12.87 8.49 -51.42
CA LEU A 228 12.27 9.71 -50.88
C LEU A 228 10.74 9.72 -51.03
N ASN A 229 10.19 8.99 -52.01
CA ASN A 229 8.75 8.72 -52.19
C ASN A 229 7.83 9.97 -52.09
N GLU A 230 8.34 11.14 -52.51
CA GLU A 230 7.56 12.39 -52.56
C GLU A 230 7.21 12.76 -54.00
N LYS A 231 5.96 13.21 -54.18
CA LYS A 231 5.43 13.65 -55.47
C LYS A 231 6.22 14.83 -56.07
N THR A 232 6.64 15.77 -55.22
CA THR A 232 7.43 16.95 -55.60
C THR A 232 8.81 16.57 -56.16
N ILE A 233 9.46 15.57 -55.55
CA ILE A 233 10.76 15.04 -56.01
C ILE A 233 10.60 14.30 -57.34
N ALA A 234 9.50 13.56 -57.53
CA ALA A 234 9.24 12.85 -58.79
C ALA A 234 9.05 13.81 -59.98
N GLU A 235 8.37 14.94 -59.76
CA GLU A 235 8.19 15.99 -60.77
C GLU A 235 9.53 16.65 -61.13
N GLN A 236 10.34 17.02 -60.14
CA GLN A 236 11.67 17.58 -60.40
C GLN A 236 12.64 16.58 -61.00
N ALA A 237 12.63 15.31 -60.59
CA ALA A 237 13.45 14.27 -61.21
C ALA A 237 13.10 14.06 -62.69
N THR A 238 11.83 14.28 -63.07
CA THR A 238 11.39 14.25 -64.46
C THR A 238 11.95 15.43 -65.26
N LEU A 239 11.96 16.63 -64.68
CA LEU A 239 12.59 17.82 -65.27
C LEU A 239 14.11 17.63 -65.43
N THR A 240 14.78 17.12 -64.39
CA THR A 240 16.22 16.77 -64.43
C THR A 240 16.51 15.75 -65.53
N ARG A 241 15.67 14.73 -65.67
CA ARG A 241 15.79 13.72 -66.72
C ARG A 241 15.63 14.33 -68.12
N SER A 242 14.67 15.24 -68.30
CA SER A 242 14.46 15.93 -69.58
C SER A 242 15.66 16.79 -69.97
N ALA A 243 16.21 17.58 -69.03
CA ALA A 243 17.40 18.39 -69.27
C ALA A 243 18.64 17.53 -69.59
N ASN A 244 18.79 16.41 -68.89
CA ASN A 244 19.88 15.45 -69.12
C ASN A 244 19.79 14.80 -70.52
N LEU A 245 18.58 14.47 -70.99
CA LEU A 245 18.39 13.91 -72.34
C LEU A 245 18.85 14.87 -73.46
N THR A 246 18.63 16.17 -73.30
CA THR A 246 19.08 17.18 -74.26
C THR A 246 20.61 17.26 -74.30
N LEU A 247 21.26 17.31 -73.13
CA LEU A 247 22.73 17.30 -73.02
C LEU A 247 23.32 16.02 -73.64
N MET A 248 22.75 14.87 -73.29
CA MET A 248 23.16 13.56 -73.77
C MET A 248 23.05 13.44 -75.29
N ALA A 249 22.04 14.03 -75.93
CA ALA A 249 21.92 14.00 -77.38
C ALA A 249 23.12 14.70 -78.06
N MET A 250 23.61 15.79 -77.46
CA MET A 250 24.80 16.50 -77.95
C MET A 250 26.09 15.71 -77.67
N GLU A 251 26.22 15.10 -76.49
CA GLU A 251 27.37 14.24 -76.15
C GLU A 251 27.44 13.01 -77.06
N LYS A 252 26.30 12.40 -77.37
CA LYS A 252 26.20 11.28 -78.32
C LYS A 252 26.57 11.70 -79.73
N ALA A 253 26.08 12.86 -80.19
CA ALA A 253 26.47 13.40 -81.49
C ALA A 253 27.99 13.65 -81.58
N ALA A 254 28.62 14.10 -80.49
CA ALA A 254 30.08 14.20 -80.41
C ALA A 254 30.75 12.82 -80.47
N PHE A 255 30.24 11.81 -79.77
CA PHE A 255 30.77 10.44 -79.87
C PHE A 255 30.60 9.80 -81.25
N ASP A 256 29.52 10.12 -81.97
CA ASP A 256 29.32 9.67 -83.35
C ASP A 256 30.38 10.30 -84.28
N GLN A 257 30.78 11.56 -84.04
CA GLN A 257 31.91 12.19 -84.74
C GLN A 257 33.27 11.61 -84.34
N ILE A 258 33.46 11.25 -83.07
CA ILE A 258 34.66 10.53 -82.60
C ILE A 258 34.80 9.17 -83.29
N ASP A 259 33.71 8.42 -83.42
CA ASP A 259 33.69 7.14 -84.16
C ASP A 259 34.02 7.33 -85.64
N ALA A 260 33.55 8.44 -86.23
CA ALA A 260 33.88 8.86 -87.59
C ALA A 260 35.30 9.43 -87.74
N LYS A 261 36.08 9.50 -86.64
CA LYS A 261 37.43 10.09 -86.54
C LYS A 261 37.50 11.61 -86.81
N ASN A 262 36.36 12.30 -86.70
CA ASN A 262 36.25 13.75 -86.83
C ASN A 262 36.39 14.44 -85.45
N TYR A 263 37.59 14.38 -84.88
CA TYR A 263 37.84 14.82 -83.50
C TYR A 263 37.63 16.32 -83.28
N ASP A 264 38.02 17.17 -84.23
CA ASP A 264 37.86 18.62 -84.14
C ASP A 264 36.38 19.03 -84.09
N LEU A 265 35.55 18.39 -84.91
CA LEU A 265 34.10 18.61 -84.93
C LEU A 265 33.44 18.09 -83.65
N ALA A 266 33.89 16.95 -83.11
CA ALA A 266 33.43 16.45 -81.82
C ALA A 266 33.77 17.42 -80.68
N TYR A 267 34.99 17.98 -80.69
CA TYR A 267 35.41 18.99 -79.71
C TYR A 267 34.61 20.29 -79.87
N GLU A 268 34.34 20.74 -81.09
CA GLU A 268 33.53 21.94 -81.37
C GLU A 268 32.09 21.78 -80.87
N ILE A 269 31.48 20.60 -81.04
CA ILE A 269 30.14 20.31 -80.50
C ILE A 269 30.13 20.47 -78.97
N LEU A 270 31.11 19.86 -78.28
CA LEU A 270 31.22 19.86 -76.82
C LEU A 270 31.71 21.20 -76.23
N ASN A 271 32.35 22.04 -77.03
CA ASN A 271 32.79 23.37 -76.63
C ASN A 271 31.89 24.49 -77.20
N SER A 272 30.76 24.13 -77.80
CA SER A 272 29.83 25.09 -78.40
C SER A 272 29.09 25.92 -77.35
N GLN A 273 28.72 27.16 -77.70
CA GLN A 273 27.90 28.01 -76.84
C GLN A 273 26.54 27.36 -76.52
N ASN A 274 25.97 26.60 -77.47
CA ASN A 274 24.74 25.84 -77.24
C ASN A 274 24.94 24.74 -76.19
N TYR A 275 26.05 23.99 -76.25
CA TYR A 275 26.36 22.98 -75.24
C TYR A 275 26.54 23.60 -73.85
N ALA A 276 27.24 24.73 -73.77
CA ALA A 276 27.40 25.48 -72.52
C ALA A 276 26.05 25.92 -71.93
N GLN A 277 25.13 26.44 -72.75
CA GLN A 277 23.78 26.83 -72.32
C GLN A 277 22.95 25.64 -71.83
N GLN A 278 22.98 24.50 -72.54
CA GLN A 278 22.27 23.29 -72.11
C GLN A 278 22.84 22.72 -70.82
N LYS A 279 24.17 22.75 -70.66
CA LYS A 279 24.85 22.32 -69.44
C LYS A 279 24.50 23.23 -68.26
N GLU A 280 24.43 24.55 -68.47
CA GLU A 280 24.00 25.51 -67.45
C GLU A 280 22.54 25.28 -67.03
N ALA A 281 21.63 25.09 -67.99
CA ALA A 281 20.22 24.79 -67.72
C ALA A 281 20.07 23.47 -66.92
N TYR A 282 20.82 22.44 -67.29
CA TYR A 282 20.86 21.19 -66.57
C TYR A 282 21.39 21.36 -65.13
N TYR A 283 22.49 22.09 -64.93
CA TYR A 283 23.03 22.35 -63.59
C TYR A 283 22.05 23.14 -62.72
N HIS A 284 21.31 24.08 -63.28
CA HIS A 284 20.29 24.82 -62.54
C HIS A 284 19.19 23.88 -62.02
N VAL A 285 18.67 23.01 -62.89
CA VAL A 285 17.64 22.03 -62.52
C VAL A 285 18.17 21.00 -61.51
N LEU A 286 19.40 20.54 -61.69
CA LEU A 286 20.04 19.59 -60.79
C LEU A 286 20.31 20.19 -59.39
N ASN A 287 20.73 21.45 -59.32
CA ASN A 287 20.94 22.15 -58.05
C ASN A 287 19.62 22.41 -57.31
N ALA A 288 18.55 22.75 -58.03
CA ALA A 288 17.22 22.87 -57.45
C ALA A 288 16.75 21.52 -56.85
N PHE A 289 16.90 20.44 -57.62
CA PHE A 289 16.61 19.08 -57.17
C PHE A 289 17.40 18.72 -55.91
N TYR A 290 18.70 19.02 -55.87
CA TYR A 290 19.51 18.75 -54.68
C TYR A 290 19.14 19.60 -53.46
N SER A 291 18.76 20.86 -53.68
CA SER A 291 18.29 21.74 -52.60
C SER A 291 17.01 21.18 -51.98
N ASP A 292 16.06 20.73 -52.79
CA ASP A 292 14.79 20.20 -52.33
C ASP A 292 14.97 18.87 -51.57
N VAL A 293 15.80 17.97 -52.09
CA VAL A 293 16.14 16.73 -51.37
C VAL A 293 16.79 17.02 -50.01
N ARG A 294 17.72 17.99 -49.94
CA ARG A 294 18.35 18.39 -48.66
C ARG A 294 17.33 18.99 -47.69
N ALA A 295 16.42 19.82 -48.17
CA ALA A 295 15.40 20.45 -47.34
C ALA A 295 14.46 19.41 -46.73
N LEU A 296 14.05 18.42 -47.50
CA LEU A 296 13.18 17.32 -47.04
C LEU A 296 13.86 16.45 -45.99
N ILE A 297 15.13 16.10 -46.20
CA ILE A 297 15.92 15.37 -45.21
C ILE A 297 16.05 16.19 -43.92
N ALA A 298 16.38 17.49 -44.02
CA ALA A 298 16.49 18.35 -42.85
C ALA A 298 15.16 18.49 -42.09
N GLN A 299 14.03 18.56 -42.80
CA GLN A 299 12.70 18.61 -42.20
C GLN A 299 12.37 17.31 -41.46
N SER A 300 12.61 16.16 -42.08
CA SER A 300 12.34 14.86 -41.46
C SER A 300 13.16 14.65 -40.18
N ILE A 301 14.45 14.99 -40.20
CA ILE A 301 15.32 14.99 -39.01
C ILE A 301 14.72 15.87 -37.90
N LYS A 302 14.27 17.09 -38.24
CA LYS A 302 13.66 18.01 -37.28
C LYS A 302 12.36 17.46 -36.67
N GLU A 303 11.51 16.83 -37.45
CA GLU A 303 10.28 16.19 -36.96
C GLU A 303 10.58 15.02 -36.02
N GLN A 304 11.60 14.22 -36.32
CA GLN A 304 12.04 13.15 -35.42
C GLN A 304 12.52 13.70 -34.08
N HIS A 305 13.36 14.74 -34.09
CA HIS A 305 13.77 15.41 -32.86
C HIS A 305 12.58 15.90 -32.04
N HIS A 306 11.59 16.51 -32.69
CA HIS A 306 10.39 16.97 -32.00
C HIS A 306 9.59 15.81 -31.38
N ARG A 307 9.39 14.71 -32.11
CA ARG A 307 8.73 13.49 -31.59
C ARG A 307 9.41 12.98 -30.34
N VAL A 308 10.74 12.88 -30.34
CA VAL A 308 11.45 12.37 -29.16
C VAL A 308 11.31 13.30 -27.96
N ILE A 309 11.43 14.62 -28.16
CA ILE A 309 11.23 15.60 -27.07
C ILE A 309 9.83 15.42 -26.45
N VAL A 310 8.79 15.28 -27.27
CA VAL A 310 7.41 15.08 -26.78
C VAL A 310 7.30 13.79 -25.95
N PHE A 311 7.87 12.67 -26.43
CA PHE A 311 7.88 11.42 -25.65
C PHE A 311 8.61 11.56 -24.31
N THR A 312 9.76 12.25 -24.29
CA THR A 312 10.51 12.51 -23.05
C THR A 312 9.69 13.33 -22.05
N VAL A 313 8.97 14.35 -22.52
CA VAL A 313 8.09 15.18 -21.68
C VAL A 313 6.93 14.34 -21.13
N LEU A 314 6.28 13.52 -21.95
CA LEU A 314 5.17 12.65 -21.51
C LEU A 314 5.61 11.65 -20.43
N ILE A 315 6.77 11.00 -20.60
CA ILE A 315 7.32 10.08 -19.60
C ILE A 315 7.62 10.81 -18.29
N SER A 316 8.17 12.02 -18.38
CA SER A 316 8.47 12.85 -17.21
C SER A 316 7.20 13.28 -16.46
N LEU A 317 6.13 13.62 -17.17
CA LEU A 317 4.82 13.94 -16.58
C LEU A 317 4.17 12.73 -15.91
N LEU A 318 4.21 11.56 -16.55
CA LEU A 318 3.70 10.31 -15.98
C LEU A 318 4.44 9.98 -14.67
N PHE A 319 5.75 10.16 -14.65
CA PHE A 319 6.57 9.99 -13.46
C PHE A 319 6.18 10.96 -12.34
N LEU A 320 5.93 12.23 -12.66
CA LEU A 320 5.45 13.21 -11.69
C LEU A 320 4.07 12.82 -11.12
N MET A 321 3.13 12.38 -11.96
CA MET A 321 1.81 11.92 -11.53
C MET A 321 1.89 10.72 -10.58
N LEU A 322 2.73 9.72 -10.90
CA LEU A 322 2.97 8.57 -10.03
C LEU A 322 3.48 8.99 -8.66
N ASN A 323 4.42 9.95 -8.60
CA ASN A 323 4.94 10.49 -7.34
C ASN A 323 3.86 11.21 -6.50
N LEU A 324 2.94 11.93 -7.14
CA LEU A 324 1.84 12.62 -6.45
C LEU A 324 0.75 11.65 -5.95
N PHE A 325 0.53 10.54 -6.65
CA PHE A 325 -0.51 9.56 -6.31
C PHE A 325 -0.13 8.68 -5.11
N TRP A 326 1.15 8.29 -5.00
CA TRP A 326 1.61 7.35 -3.97
C TRP A 326 1.35 7.77 -2.51
N PRO A 327 1.58 9.03 -2.10
CA PRO A 327 1.27 9.49 -0.75
C PRO A 327 -0.19 9.31 -0.36
N ILE A 328 -1.11 9.45 -1.32
CA ILE A 328 -2.56 9.28 -1.11
C ILE A 328 -2.87 7.82 -0.80
N VAL A 329 -2.35 6.90 -1.61
CA VAL A 329 -2.52 5.45 -1.41
C VAL A 329 -1.93 5.00 -0.07
N ILE A 330 -0.73 5.47 0.27
CA ILE A 330 -0.08 5.15 1.55
C ILE A 330 -0.93 5.65 2.73
N LYS A 331 -1.49 6.85 2.64
CA LYS A 331 -2.36 7.42 3.68
C LYS A 331 -3.62 6.56 3.87
N ASP A 332 -4.29 6.20 2.79
CA ASP A 332 -5.51 5.39 2.82
C ASP A 332 -5.28 3.98 3.39
N MET A 333 -4.19 3.32 2.98
CA MET A 333 -3.79 2.02 3.52
C MET A 333 -3.50 2.07 5.02
N ASN A 334 -2.82 3.12 5.48
CA ASN A 334 -2.52 3.31 6.90
C ASN A 334 -3.78 3.53 7.73
N GLN A 335 -4.75 4.29 7.21
CA GLN A 335 -6.03 4.52 7.86
C GLN A 335 -6.85 3.23 7.97
N SER A 336 -6.94 2.47 6.89
CA SER A 336 -7.61 1.16 6.87
C SER A 336 -7.00 0.21 7.91
N ARG A 337 -5.67 0.11 7.96
CA ARG A 337 -4.98 -0.71 8.97
C ARG A 337 -5.29 -0.28 10.41
N LYS A 338 -5.32 1.03 10.67
CA LYS A 338 -5.61 1.55 12.00
C LYS A 338 -7.00 1.11 12.48
N SER A 339 -8.01 1.21 11.63
CA SER A 339 -9.38 0.77 11.94
C SER A 339 -9.46 -0.74 12.27
N LEU A 340 -8.75 -1.58 11.51
CA LEU A 340 -8.66 -3.03 11.76
C LEU A 340 -7.98 -3.36 13.09
N LEU A 341 -6.95 -2.60 13.47
CA LEU A 341 -6.27 -2.78 14.75
C LEU A 341 -7.16 -2.34 15.93
N GLU A 342 -7.89 -1.24 15.78
CA GLU A 342 -8.85 -0.76 16.77
C GLU A 342 -9.99 -1.76 16.98
N GLU A 343 -10.57 -2.32 15.90
CA GLU A 343 -11.61 -3.35 16.00
C GLU A 343 -11.10 -4.61 16.70
N ASN A 344 -9.90 -5.09 16.36
CA ASN A 344 -9.32 -6.26 17.02
C ASN A 344 -8.98 -6.00 18.49
N ALA A 345 -8.44 -4.83 18.83
CA ALA A 345 -8.18 -4.44 20.21
C ALA A 345 -9.49 -4.38 21.02
N GLN A 346 -10.56 -3.85 20.42
CA GLN A 346 -11.87 -3.82 21.05
C GLN A 346 -12.45 -5.23 21.25
N ARG A 347 -12.37 -6.11 20.25
CA ARG A 347 -12.79 -7.52 20.38
C ARG A 347 -12.05 -8.24 21.51
N VAL A 348 -10.72 -8.15 21.52
CA VAL A 348 -9.89 -8.77 22.57
C VAL A 348 -10.22 -8.19 23.95
N ASN A 349 -10.47 -6.88 24.04
CA ASN A 349 -10.85 -6.25 25.30
C ASN A 349 -12.25 -6.72 25.77
N SER A 350 -13.23 -6.79 24.88
CA SER A 350 -14.56 -7.31 25.19
C SER A 350 -14.54 -8.78 25.62
N GLU A 351 -13.76 -9.63 24.94
CA GLU A 351 -13.58 -11.04 25.33
C GLU A 351 -12.94 -11.16 26.73
N LYS A 352 -11.88 -10.39 27.00
CA LYS A 352 -11.27 -10.33 28.34
C LYS A 352 -12.25 -9.84 29.39
N GLN A 353 -13.06 -8.83 29.08
CA GLN A 353 -14.03 -8.29 30.02
C GLN A 353 -15.12 -9.31 30.37
N LEU A 354 -15.65 -10.05 29.40
CA LEU A 354 -16.59 -11.15 29.65
C LEU A 354 -15.96 -12.26 30.50
N GLN A 355 -14.69 -12.60 30.23
CA GLN A 355 -13.96 -13.59 31.02
C GLN A 355 -13.74 -13.12 32.46
N LEU A 356 -13.40 -11.84 32.68
CA LEU A 356 -13.24 -11.26 34.02
C LEU A 356 -14.55 -11.22 34.80
N ILE A 357 -15.65 -10.82 34.16
CA ILE A 357 -16.98 -10.78 34.79
C ILE A 357 -17.40 -12.19 35.21
N THR A 358 -17.31 -13.16 34.30
CA THR A 358 -17.69 -14.55 34.60
C THR A 358 -16.78 -15.19 35.64
N ASP A 359 -15.50 -14.85 35.70
CA ASP A 359 -14.54 -15.35 36.68
C ASP A 359 -14.69 -14.72 38.08
N ALA A 360 -15.29 -13.53 38.18
CA ALA A 360 -15.50 -12.83 39.45
C ALA A 360 -16.74 -13.31 40.22
N ILE A 361 -17.68 -13.98 39.55
CA ILE A 361 -18.94 -14.45 40.16
C ILE A 361 -18.70 -15.82 40.83
N PRO A 362 -19.11 -16.01 42.10
CA PRO A 362 -18.96 -17.27 42.84
C PRO A 362 -20.01 -18.33 42.43
N VAL A 363 -20.36 -18.37 41.15
CA VAL A 363 -21.27 -19.34 40.52
C VAL A 363 -20.47 -20.06 39.45
N LEU A 364 -20.63 -21.37 39.34
CA LEU A 364 -20.00 -22.14 38.28
C LEU A 364 -20.77 -21.85 36.98
N ILE A 365 -20.09 -21.39 35.94
CA ILE A 365 -20.69 -21.06 34.64
C ILE A 365 -20.03 -21.89 33.56
N THR A 366 -20.83 -22.51 32.69
CA THR A 366 -20.34 -23.30 31.57
C THR A 366 -21.21 -23.19 30.32
N TYR A 367 -20.59 -23.42 29.16
CA TYR A 367 -21.27 -23.63 27.88
C TYR A 367 -20.88 -25.00 27.33
N LEU A 368 -21.90 -25.79 26.98
CA LEU A 368 -21.78 -27.10 26.34
C LEU A 368 -22.26 -26.99 24.89
N ASP A 369 -21.62 -27.70 23.95
CA ASP A 369 -22.14 -27.87 22.59
C ASP A 369 -23.20 -28.99 22.52
N THR A 370 -23.74 -29.24 21.33
CA THR A 370 -24.72 -30.32 21.08
C THR A 370 -24.18 -31.72 21.33
N ASP A 371 -22.86 -31.92 21.29
CA ASP A 371 -22.19 -33.18 21.62
C ASP A 371 -21.89 -33.32 23.12
N LEU A 372 -22.42 -32.40 23.95
CA LEU A 372 -22.20 -32.32 25.38
C LEU A 372 -20.71 -32.20 25.75
N LYS A 373 -19.93 -31.47 24.95
CA LYS A 373 -18.55 -31.11 25.27
C LYS A 373 -18.46 -29.69 25.80
N TYR A 374 -17.60 -29.49 26.79
CA TYR A 374 -17.34 -28.18 27.36
C TYR A 374 -16.68 -27.27 26.33
N ARG A 375 -17.31 -26.15 26.00
CA ARG A 375 -16.76 -25.11 25.12
C ARG A 375 -16.33 -23.87 25.89
N PHE A 376 -16.91 -23.66 27.07
CA PHE A 376 -16.52 -22.61 27.99
C PHE A 376 -16.74 -23.05 29.44
N VAL A 377 -15.84 -22.62 30.33
CA VAL A 377 -15.99 -22.70 31.78
C VAL A 377 -15.38 -21.45 32.42
N ASN A 378 -16.02 -20.91 33.46
CA ASN A 378 -15.41 -19.85 34.26
C ASN A 378 -14.38 -20.41 35.27
N LYS A 379 -13.63 -19.52 35.90
CA LYS A 379 -12.58 -19.85 36.87
C LYS A 379 -13.16 -20.58 38.08
N THR A 380 -14.34 -20.17 38.55
CA THR A 380 -15.04 -20.81 39.67
C THR A 380 -15.34 -22.28 39.38
N PHE A 381 -15.81 -22.61 38.17
CA PHE A 381 -16.02 -24.00 37.74
C PHE A 381 -14.71 -24.79 37.76
N ALA A 382 -13.64 -24.26 37.16
CA ALA A 382 -12.35 -24.94 37.08
C ALA A 382 -11.78 -25.24 38.48
N GLN A 383 -11.86 -24.26 39.39
CA GLN A 383 -11.44 -24.40 40.79
C GLN A 383 -12.27 -25.43 41.56
N TRP A 384 -13.57 -25.48 41.34
CA TRP A 384 -14.48 -26.44 41.97
C TRP A 384 -14.10 -27.90 41.66
N PHE A 385 -13.68 -28.17 40.42
CA PHE A 385 -13.23 -29.50 39.98
C PHE A 385 -11.72 -29.71 40.09
N HIS A 386 -10.98 -28.78 40.69
CA HIS A 386 -9.53 -28.83 40.85
C HIS A 386 -8.77 -29.08 39.53
N LYS A 387 -9.22 -28.45 38.45
CA LYS A 387 -8.64 -28.54 37.09
C LYS A 387 -8.40 -27.15 36.51
N THR A 388 -7.60 -27.06 35.46
CA THR A 388 -7.43 -25.85 34.64
C THR A 388 -8.55 -25.74 33.59
N LYS A 389 -8.77 -24.53 33.05
CA LYS A 389 -9.78 -24.33 31.99
C LYS A 389 -9.42 -25.15 30.75
N GLU A 390 -8.13 -25.20 30.45
CA GLU A 390 -7.54 -25.89 29.30
C GLU A 390 -7.73 -27.41 29.37
N GLU A 391 -7.71 -27.99 30.57
CA GLU A 391 -7.97 -29.43 30.77
C GLU A 391 -9.45 -29.80 30.64
N ILE A 392 -10.36 -28.85 30.88
CA ILE A 392 -11.82 -29.08 30.86
C ILE A 392 -12.40 -28.82 29.47
N VAL A 393 -12.00 -27.72 28.81
CA VAL A 393 -12.53 -27.34 27.50
C VAL A 393 -12.18 -28.42 26.47
N GLY A 394 -13.20 -28.91 25.76
CA GLY A 394 -13.14 -29.99 24.79
C GLY A 394 -13.47 -31.38 25.37
N GLN A 395 -13.46 -31.54 26.70
CA GLN A 395 -13.84 -32.78 27.36
C GLN A 395 -15.36 -32.97 27.38
N SER A 396 -15.80 -34.21 27.47
CA SER A 396 -17.23 -34.53 27.59
C SER A 396 -17.76 -34.19 28.98
N PHE A 397 -19.05 -33.85 29.03
CA PHE A 397 -19.80 -33.60 30.26
C PHE A 397 -19.66 -34.73 31.28
N GLU A 398 -19.78 -35.99 30.83
CA GLU A 398 -19.63 -37.18 31.67
C GLU A 398 -18.22 -37.32 32.26
N SER A 399 -17.17 -36.98 31.50
CA SER A 399 -15.79 -37.14 31.95
C SER A 399 -15.41 -36.22 33.12
N ILE A 400 -16.08 -35.08 33.27
CA ILE A 400 -15.76 -34.09 34.32
C ILE A 400 -16.68 -34.25 35.53
N LEU A 401 -17.97 -34.49 35.32
CA LEU A 401 -18.96 -34.62 36.40
C LEU A 401 -19.10 -36.05 36.93
N GLY A 402 -18.61 -37.04 36.18
CA GLY A 402 -18.71 -38.47 36.52
C GLY A 402 -20.08 -39.08 36.22
N LYS A 403 -20.13 -40.41 36.14
CA LYS A 403 -21.32 -41.19 35.72
C LYS A 403 -22.57 -40.96 36.57
N ARG A 404 -22.39 -40.78 37.88
CA ARG A 404 -23.50 -40.60 38.83
C ARG A 404 -24.19 -39.25 38.63
N ALA A 405 -23.41 -38.18 38.51
CA ALA A 405 -23.93 -36.86 38.20
C ALA A 405 -24.50 -36.84 36.78
N HIS A 406 -23.81 -37.44 35.80
CA HIS A 406 -24.34 -37.55 34.43
C HIS A 406 -25.75 -38.14 34.42
N SER A 407 -25.95 -39.30 35.04
CA SER A 407 -27.26 -39.95 35.14
C SER A 407 -28.33 -39.06 35.81
N LEU A 408 -27.92 -38.25 36.79
CA LEU A 408 -28.81 -37.33 37.49
C LEU A 408 -29.21 -36.12 36.62
N PHE A 409 -28.30 -35.60 35.80
CA PHE A 409 -28.51 -34.41 34.97
C PHE A 409 -29.05 -34.73 33.55
N SER A 410 -28.85 -35.95 33.03
CA SER A 410 -29.27 -36.34 31.66
C SER A 410 -30.75 -36.07 31.36
N PRO A 411 -31.72 -36.36 32.25
CA PRO A 411 -33.12 -36.03 31.98
C PRO A 411 -33.37 -34.53 31.83
N MET A 412 -32.64 -33.68 32.57
CA MET A 412 -32.75 -32.23 32.45
C MET A 412 -32.07 -31.74 31.17
N ILE A 413 -30.87 -32.24 30.86
CA ILE A 413 -30.14 -31.91 29.63
C ILE A 413 -30.98 -32.22 28.39
N ASN A 414 -31.66 -33.38 28.36
CA ASN A 414 -32.52 -33.75 27.24
C ASN A 414 -33.69 -32.76 27.04
N LYS A 415 -34.29 -32.25 28.12
CA LYS A 415 -35.32 -31.20 28.01
C LYS A 415 -34.76 -29.90 27.44
N VAL A 416 -33.53 -29.55 27.81
CA VAL A 416 -32.86 -28.34 27.31
C VAL A 416 -32.48 -28.48 25.83
N LEU A 417 -32.04 -29.66 25.40
CA LEU A 417 -31.82 -29.96 23.98
C LEU A 417 -33.12 -29.94 23.16
N GLN A 418 -34.29 -30.05 23.78
CA GLN A 418 -35.60 -29.85 23.16
C GLN A 418 -36.07 -28.38 23.18
N GLY A 419 -35.21 -27.46 23.65
CA GLY A 419 -35.50 -26.03 23.70
C GLY A 419 -36.21 -25.57 24.98
N GLN A 420 -36.28 -26.39 26.04
CA GLN A 420 -36.90 -26.02 27.31
C GLN A 420 -35.88 -25.52 28.33
N GLU A 421 -36.18 -24.42 29.01
CA GLU A 421 -35.39 -23.98 30.16
C GLU A 421 -35.66 -24.88 31.38
N VAL A 422 -34.60 -25.23 32.12
CA VAL A 422 -34.70 -26.13 33.27
C VAL A 422 -33.98 -25.55 34.48
N MET A 423 -34.69 -25.44 35.60
CA MET A 423 -34.16 -24.99 36.89
C MET A 423 -34.51 -25.99 37.99
N PHE A 424 -33.57 -26.32 38.86
CA PHE A 424 -33.81 -27.23 39.98
C PHE A 424 -32.80 -27.05 41.11
N GLN A 425 -33.19 -27.51 42.31
CA GLN A 425 -32.31 -27.67 43.46
C GLN A 425 -32.19 -29.15 43.81
N ARG A 426 -30.97 -29.66 43.94
CA ARG A 426 -30.74 -31.05 44.32
C ARG A 426 -29.49 -31.22 45.17
N LYS A 427 -29.45 -32.35 45.87
CA LYS A 427 -28.25 -32.84 46.55
C LYS A 427 -27.33 -33.48 45.50
N LEU A 428 -26.16 -32.89 45.31
CA LEU A 428 -25.09 -33.42 44.47
C LEU A 428 -24.05 -34.11 45.34
N VAL A 429 -23.71 -35.35 45.00
CA VAL A 429 -22.63 -36.10 45.64
C VAL A 429 -21.45 -36.10 44.67
N LEU A 430 -20.38 -35.42 45.04
CA LEU A 430 -19.14 -35.37 44.27
C LEU A 430 -18.32 -36.66 44.48
N GLU A 431 -17.32 -36.92 43.64
CA GLU A 431 -16.50 -38.15 43.68
C GLU A 431 -15.83 -38.41 45.04
N ASN A 432 -15.60 -37.37 45.84
CA ASN A 432 -15.00 -37.47 47.17
C ASN A 432 -16.01 -37.76 48.30
N ASN A 433 -17.24 -38.21 47.98
CA ASN A 433 -18.38 -38.36 48.90
C ASN A 433 -18.80 -37.06 49.62
N ILE A 434 -18.36 -35.90 49.13
CA ILE A 434 -18.78 -34.61 49.65
C ILE A 434 -20.17 -34.31 49.10
N GLU A 435 -21.12 -34.13 50.03
CA GLU A 435 -22.50 -33.80 49.70
C GLU A 435 -22.69 -32.29 49.70
N LYS A 436 -23.21 -31.76 48.58
CA LYS A 436 -23.51 -30.35 48.40
C LYS A 436 -24.96 -30.16 47.98
N GLN A 437 -25.61 -29.14 48.50
CA GLN A 437 -26.88 -28.67 47.98
C GLN A 437 -26.58 -27.70 46.84
N VAL A 438 -27.03 -28.02 45.64
CA VAL A 438 -26.77 -27.21 44.45
C VAL A 438 -28.07 -26.67 43.87
N HIS A 439 -28.01 -25.42 43.41
CA HIS A 439 -29.01 -24.81 42.56
C HIS A 439 -28.47 -24.74 41.13
N ALA A 440 -29.19 -25.33 40.18
CA ALA A 440 -28.76 -25.44 38.79
C ALA A 440 -29.76 -24.78 37.86
N VAL A 441 -29.26 -24.01 36.89
CA VAL A 441 -30.05 -23.43 35.80
C VAL A 441 -29.42 -23.84 34.48
N LEU A 442 -30.23 -24.41 33.58
CA LEU A 442 -29.83 -24.85 32.25
C LEU A 442 -30.71 -24.14 31.20
N LEU A 443 -30.07 -23.41 30.28
CA LEU A 443 -30.74 -22.61 29.25
C LEU A 443 -30.28 -23.07 27.85
N PRO A 444 -31.19 -23.25 26.89
CA PRO A 444 -30.83 -23.60 25.52
C PRO A 444 -30.27 -22.38 24.78
N HIS A 445 -29.16 -22.56 24.06
CA HIS A 445 -28.66 -21.56 23.12
C HIS A 445 -29.32 -21.79 21.75
N MET A 446 -30.28 -20.94 21.40
CA MET A 446 -31.08 -21.06 20.18
C MET A 446 -30.52 -20.21 19.03
N VAL A 447 -30.21 -20.85 17.90
CA VAL A 447 -29.84 -20.18 16.64
C VAL A 447 -30.73 -20.73 15.54
N ASN A 448 -31.45 -19.87 14.82
CA ASN A 448 -32.37 -20.27 13.74
C ASN A 448 -33.36 -21.39 14.17
N GLN A 449 -33.96 -21.27 15.36
CA GLN A 449 -34.88 -22.26 15.97
C GLN A 449 -34.28 -23.64 16.25
N LYS A 450 -32.95 -23.78 16.21
CA LYS A 450 -32.24 -25.01 16.61
C LYS A 450 -31.38 -24.73 17.84
N VAL A 451 -31.31 -25.72 18.72
CA VAL A 451 -30.39 -25.68 19.87
C VAL A 451 -28.98 -25.96 19.37
N GLU A 452 -28.07 -25.00 19.52
CA GLU A 452 -26.63 -25.16 19.19
C GLU A 452 -25.76 -25.46 20.42
N GLY A 453 -26.34 -25.34 21.62
CA GLY A 453 -25.64 -25.64 22.86
C GLY A 453 -26.47 -25.31 24.10
N ILE A 454 -25.85 -25.42 25.26
CA ILE A 454 -26.48 -25.25 26.56
C ILE A 454 -25.63 -24.32 27.42
N PHE A 455 -26.23 -23.23 27.90
CA PHE A 455 -25.67 -22.45 29.00
C PHE A 455 -26.09 -23.08 30.31
N ALA A 456 -25.14 -23.34 31.20
CA ALA A 456 -25.41 -23.93 32.50
C ALA A 456 -24.75 -23.14 33.62
N THR A 457 -25.51 -22.90 34.68
CA THR A 457 -25.00 -22.38 35.95
C THR A 457 -25.25 -23.37 37.08
N LEU A 458 -24.30 -23.45 38.00
CA LEU A 458 -24.40 -24.25 39.22
C LEU A 458 -23.90 -23.43 40.41
N GLU A 459 -24.72 -23.32 41.45
CA GLU A 459 -24.41 -22.57 42.66
C GLU A 459 -24.48 -23.50 43.88
N ASP A 460 -23.47 -23.45 44.76
CA ASP A 460 -23.48 -24.16 46.04
C ASP A 460 -24.30 -23.37 47.07
N ILE A 461 -25.50 -23.86 47.35
CA ILE A 461 -26.41 -23.27 48.33
C ILE A 461 -26.27 -23.93 49.72
N THR A 462 -25.27 -24.81 49.92
CA THR A 462 -25.02 -25.45 51.23
C THR A 462 -24.72 -24.43 52.32
N PRO A 463 -23.82 -23.42 52.13
CA PRO A 463 -23.55 -22.42 53.17
C PRO A 463 -24.79 -21.59 53.51
N LEU A 464 -25.61 -21.27 52.50
CA LEU A 464 -26.86 -20.54 52.69
C LEU A 464 -27.85 -21.35 53.54
N LYS A 465 -28.00 -22.64 53.23
CA LYS A 465 -28.86 -23.56 54.00
C LYS A 465 -28.37 -23.76 55.43
N LEU A 466 -27.06 -23.86 55.64
CA LEU A 466 -26.48 -23.98 56.98
C LEU A 466 -26.72 -22.71 57.81
N LYS A 467 -26.51 -21.52 57.24
CA LYS A 467 -26.83 -20.24 57.90
C LYS A 467 -28.32 -20.11 58.20
N GLU A 468 -29.19 -20.56 57.30
CA GLU A 468 -30.64 -20.58 57.52
C GLU A 468 -31.00 -21.46 58.74
N VAL A 469 -30.35 -22.62 58.86
CA VAL A 469 -30.54 -23.53 60.01
C VAL A 469 -29.97 -22.94 61.29
N GLU A 470 -28.75 -22.38 61.26
CA GLU A 470 -28.09 -21.76 62.41
C GLU A 470 -28.90 -20.57 62.94
N LEU A 471 -29.40 -19.70 62.06
CA LEU A 471 -30.23 -18.56 62.44
C LEU A 471 -31.56 -19.02 63.05
N LYS A 472 -32.19 -20.06 62.50
CA LYS A 472 -33.41 -20.65 63.10
C LYS A 472 -33.12 -21.21 64.49
N GLN A 473 -31.99 -21.89 64.67
CA GLN A 473 -31.59 -22.44 65.97
C GLN A 473 -31.26 -21.33 66.99
N SER A 474 -30.54 -20.30 66.58
CA SER A 474 -30.21 -19.14 67.42
C SER A 474 -31.47 -18.40 67.87
N ASN A 475 -32.41 -18.13 66.96
CA ASN A 475 -33.69 -17.51 67.30
C ASN A 475 -34.50 -18.36 68.27
N HIS A 476 -34.56 -19.69 68.06
CA HIS A 476 -35.24 -20.60 68.97
C HIS A 476 -34.60 -20.59 70.37
N PHE A 477 -33.27 -20.57 70.45
CA PHE A 477 -32.53 -20.52 71.70
C PHE A 477 -32.78 -19.22 72.47
N VAL A 478 -32.70 -18.05 71.81
CA VAL A 478 -32.99 -16.74 72.44
C VAL A 478 -34.42 -16.68 72.97
N ASN A 479 -35.42 -17.10 72.18
CA ASN A 479 -36.81 -17.13 72.63
C ASN A 479 -36.99 -18.02 73.86
N SER A 480 -36.32 -19.18 73.89
CA SER A 480 -36.36 -20.09 75.04
C SER A 480 -35.76 -19.44 76.30
N LEU A 481 -34.65 -18.70 76.19
CA LEU A 481 -34.05 -18.00 77.34
C LEU A 481 -34.99 -16.95 77.94
N VAL A 482 -35.67 -16.17 77.09
CA VAL A 482 -36.63 -15.14 77.55
C VAL A 482 -37.82 -15.79 78.27
N ASP A 483 -38.31 -16.93 77.77
CA ASP A 483 -39.43 -17.64 78.38
C ASP A 483 -39.07 -18.32 79.72
N PHE A 484 -37.83 -18.79 79.90
CA PHE A 484 -37.37 -19.38 81.16
C PHE A 484 -36.93 -18.35 82.21
N ALA A 485 -36.83 -17.06 81.86
CA ALA A 485 -36.46 -16.02 82.83
C ALA A 485 -37.49 -15.94 83.97
N ASN A 486 -37.01 -15.97 85.22
CA ASN A 486 -37.86 -15.83 86.41
C ASN A 486 -38.34 -14.39 86.69
N GLU A 487 -37.99 -13.46 85.80
CA GLU A 487 -38.38 -12.06 85.85
C GLU A 487 -39.43 -11.76 84.77
N ILE A 488 -40.35 -10.85 85.07
CA ILE A 488 -41.31 -10.34 84.08
C ILE A 488 -40.51 -9.60 83.01
N ILE A 489 -40.62 -10.02 81.76
CA ILE A 489 -39.99 -9.34 80.62
C ILE A 489 -41.08 -8.94 79.65
N ILE A 490 -41.20 -7.64 79.42
CA ILE A 490 -42.14 -7.04 78.48
C ILE A 490 -41.36 -6.11 77.57
N THR A 491 -41.53 -6.23 76.25
CA THR A 491 -40.96 -5.25 75.32
C THR A 491 -42.08 -4.46 74.67
N ILE A 492 -41.81 -3.18 74.41
CA ILE A 492 -42.75 -2.26 73.76
C ILE A 492 -42.11 -1.60 72.55
N ASP A 493 -42.95 -1.22 71.57
CA ASP A 493 -42.52 -0.42 70.42
C ASP A 493 -42.49 1.09 70.73
N ILE A 494 -42.22 1.89 69.69
CA ILE A 494 -42.22 3.36 69.76
C ILE A 494 -43.56 3.95 70.23
N ASP A 495 -44.67 3.30 69.89
CA ASP A 495 -46.04 3.72 70.21
C ASP A 495 -46.51 3.18 71.57
N ASN A 496 -45.62 2.54 72.33
CA ASN A 496 -45.88 1.91 73.63
C ASN A 496 -46.85 0.72 73.56
N ASN A 497 -46.93 0.04 72.42
CA ASN A 497 -47.66 -1.21 72.29
C ASN A 497 -46.77 -2.39 72.66
N ILE A 498 -47.33 -3.38 73.34
CA ILE A 498 -46.62 -4.58 73.79
C ILE A 498 -46.24 -5.43 72.58
N ARG A 499 -44.96 -5.74 72.42
CA ARG A 499 -44.43 -6.58 71.34
C ARG A 499 -43.93 -7.93 71.81
N GLN A 500 -43.47 -8.02 73.06
CA GLN A 500 -43.13 -9.29 73.69
C GLN A 500 -43.64 -9.32 75.13
N PHE A 501 -44.06 -10.49 75.57
CA PHE A 501 -44.63 -10.72 76.89
C PHE A 501 -44.25 -12.15 77.32
N ASN A 502 -43.21 -12.28 78.14
CA ASN A 502 -42.63 -13.58 78.46
C ASN A 502 -43.53 -14.43 79.36
N LYS A 503 -43.21 -15.74 79.48
CA LYS A 503 -44.01 -16.68 80.28
C LYS A 503 -44.18 -16.24 81.74
N ARG A 504 -43.16 -15.63 82.34
CA ARG A 504 -43.25 -15.12 83.72
C ARG A 504 -44.27 -13.99 83.84
N ALA A 505 -44.31 -13.07 82.88
CA ALA A 505 -45.30 -11.99 82.83
C ALA A 505 -46.73 -12.53 82.78
N GLU A 506 -46.98 -13.58 81.99
CA GLU A 506 -48.26 -14.29 81.94
C GLU A 506 -48.63 -14.91 83.29
N LEU A 507 -47.69 -15.63 83.92
CA LEU A 507 -47.95 -16.29 85.20
C LEU A 507 -48.21 -15.31 86.35
N VAL A 508 -47.47 -14.21 86.43
CA VAL A 508 -47.61 -13.22 87.53
C VAL A 508 -48.81 -12.30 87.32
N SER A 509 -49.13 -11.93 86.08
CA SER A 509 -50.25 -11.03 85.79
C SER A 509 -51.58 -11.75 85.55
N GLY A 510 -51.56 -13.03 85.17
CA GLY A 510 -52.73 -13.80 84.77
C GLY A 510 -53.26 -13.52 83.36
N PHE A 511 -52.58 -12.69 82.56
CA PHE A 511 -53.00 -12.38 81.19
C PHE A 511 -52.22 -13.19 80.16
N ALA A 512 -52.93 -13.87 79.25
CA ALA A 512 -52.31 -14.59 78.15
C ALA A 512 -51.62 -13.63 77.16
N PRO A 513 -50.42 -13.95 76.63
CA PRO A 513 -49.70 -13.11 75.67
C PRO A 513 -50.57 -12.68 74.48
N GLN A 514 -51.35 -13.60 73.92
CA GLN A 514 -52.23 -13.36 72.77
C GLN A 514 -53.30 -12.27 73.03
N ALA A 515 -53.67 -12.04 74.29
CA ALA A 515 -54.66 -11.04 74.66
C ALA A 515 -54.05 -9.64 74.89
N VAL A 516 -52.73 -9.53 75.02
CA VAL A 516 -52.02 -8.30 75.41
C VAL A 516 -51.04 -7.80 74.35
N ILE A 517 -50.49 -8.68 73.52
CA ILE A 517 -49.60 -8.32 72.41
C ILE A 517 -50.35 -7.40 71.41
N GLY A 518 -49.69 -6.32 71.00
CA GLY A 518 -50.23 -5.28 70.11
C GLY A 518 -51.09 -4.22 70.81
N LYS A 519 -51.44 -4.40 72.09
CA LYS A 519 -52.17 -3.38 72.87
C LYS A 519 -51.22 -2.44 73.57
N SER A 520 -51.72 -1.23 73.89
CA SER A 520 -50.96 -0.26 74.67
C SER A 520 -50.66 -0.78 76.07
N ILE A 521 -49.40 -0.67 76.50
CA ILE A 521 -48.95 -1.09 77.83
C ILE A 521 -49.78 -0.46 78.95
N TYR A 522 -50.30 0.75 78.75
CA TYR A 522 -51.09 1.50 79.74
C TYR A 522 -52.49 0.91 80.00
N SER A 523 -52.98 0.02 79.13
CA SER A 523 -54.36 -0.48 79.18
C SER A 523 -54.52 -1.84 79.86
N ILE A 524 -53.42 -2.48 80.28
CA ILE A 524 -53.45 -3.88 80.73
C ILE A 524 -53.48 -4.00 82.25
N PHE A 525 -52.35 -3.71 82.93
CA PHE A 525 -52.19 -4.05 84.34
C PHE A 525 -52.33 -2.87 85.31
N TRP A 526 -52.51 -1.65 84.81
CA TRP A 526 -52.34 -0.44 85.61
C TRP A 526 -53.68 0.15 86.02
N THR A 527 -53.72 0.72 87.22
CA THR A 527 -54.84 1.57 87.67
C THR A 527 -54.71 2.99 87.09
N PRO A 528 -55.80 3.77 86.99
CA PRO A 528 -55.73 5.17 86.57
C PRO A 528 -54.70 6.00 87.33
N TYR A 529 -54.49 5.69 88.62
CA TYR A 529 -53.51 6.36 89.47
C TYR A 529 -52.07 5.93 89.18
N THR A 530 -51.81 4.68 88.83
CA THR A 530 -50.45 4.16 88.59
C THR A 530 -49.95 4.38 87.16
N ILE A 531 -50.85 4.63 86.20
CA ILE A 531 -50.47 4.90 84.80
C ILE A 531 -49.49 6.07 84.70
N ILE A 532 -49.65 7.11 85.52
CA ILE A 532 -48.75 8.28 85.50
C ILE A 532 -47.32 7.89 85.86
N ASN A 533 -47.14 7.02 86.86
CA ASN A 533 -45.82 6.53 87.26
C ASN A 533 -45.16 5.72 86.15
N VAL A 534 -45.94 4.91 85.42
CA VAL A 534 -45.44 4.09 84.30
C VAL A 534 -45.08 4.96 83.10
N LYS A 535 -45.90 5.98 82.79
CA LYS A 535 -45.58 6.96 81.74
C LYS A 535 -44.26 7.67 82.04
N ASN A 536 -44.12 8.18 83.26
CA ASN A 536 -42.90 8.84 83.70
C ASN A 536 -41.69 7.91 83.61
N LEU A 537 -41.83 6.65 84.05
CA LEU A 537 -40.76 5.64 83.96
C LEU A 537 -40.31 5.42 82.50
N ILE A 538 -41.26 5.25 81.57
CA ILE A 538 -40.96 5.07 80.14
C ILE A 538 -40.31 6.33 79.54
N GLU A 539 -40.81 7.52 79.87
CA GLU A 539 -40.27 8.79 79.37
C GLU A 539 -38.86 9.06 79.91
N TRP A 540 -38.61 8.84 81.20
CA TRP A 540 -37.29 9.01 81.81
C TRP A 540 -36.23 8.11 81.18
N THR A 541 -36.55 6.84 80.92
CA THR A 541 -35.63 5.93 80.22
C THR A 541 -35.36 6.39 78.79
N ARG A 542 -36.36 6.91 78.07
CA ARG A 542 -36.16 7.44 76.70
C ARG A 542 -35.28 8.68 76.65
N GLU A 543 -35.29 9.50 77.70
CA GLU A 543 -34.44 10.68 77.84
C GLU A 543 -33.01 10.35 78.30
N GLY A 544 -32.67 9.05 78.45
CA GLY A 544 -31.36 8.61 78.90
C GLY A 544 -31.11 8.86 80.38
N ARG A 545 -32.16 9.07 81.18
CA ARG A 545 -32.09 9.22 82.64
C ARG A 545 -32.04 7.85 83.32
N ASP A 546 -31.15 6.97 82.87
CA ASP A 546 -30.99 5.56 83.29
C ASP A 546 -30.41 5.39 84.72
N GLN A 547 -30.70 6.31 85.65
CA GLN A 547 -30.32 6.10 87.05
C GLN A 547 -31.22 5.03 87.67
N GLU A 548 -30.56 4.02 88.27
CA GLU A 548 -31.02 2.79 88.92
C GLU A 548 -32.15 2.96 89.97
N GLN A 549 -33.28 3.55 89.58
CA GLN A 549 -34.45 3.68 90.43
C GLN A 549 -35.43 2.58 90.06
N ASN A 550 -35.24 1.44 90.72
CA ASN A 550 -36.24 0.39 90.76
C ASN A 550 -37.55 0.97 91.33
N LEU A 551 -38.54 1.22 90.45
CA LEU A 551 -39.81 1.81 90.87
C LEU A 551 -40.78 0.71 91.28
N GLN A 552 -41.23 0.77 92.53
CA GLN A 552 -42.29 -0.10 92.99
C GLN A 552 -43.63 0.42 92.45
N ILE A 553 -44.17 -0.24 91.43
CA ILE A 553 -45.47 0.08 90.86
C ILE A 553 -46.32 -1.20 90.88
N PRO A 554 -47.43 -1.22 91.65
CA PRO A 554 -48.26 -2.41 91.72
C PRO A 554 -49.02 -2.61 90.41
N ILE A 555 -49.18 -3.87 90.03
CA ILE A 555 -50.06 -4.29 88.95
C ILE A 555 -51.36 -4.89 89.48
N VAL A 556 -52.42 -4.79 88.68
CA VAL A 556 -53.68 -5.50 88.90
C VAL A 556 -53.72 -6.71 87.97
N THR A 557 -53.86 -7.90 88.56
CA THR A 557 -53.92 -9.16 87.82
C THR A 557 -55.28 -9.34 87.15
N ALA A 558 -55.39 -10.30 86.23
CA ALA A 558 -56.67 -10.67 85.60
C ALA A 558 -57.74 -11.08 86.63
N ASN A 559 -57.31 -11.60 87.79
CA ASN A 559 -58.19 -11.98 88.90
C ASN A 559 -58.48 -10.80 89.86
N LYS A 560 -58.11 -9.57 89.48
CA LYS A 560 -58.27 -8.32 90.26
C LYS A 560 -57.45 -8.26 91.56
N GLU A 561 -56.43 -9.11 91.70
CA GLU A 561 -55.50 -9.05 92.83
C GLU A 561 -54.41 -8.00 92.56
N LYS A 562 -53.86 -7.42 93.64
CA LYS A 562 -52.75 -6.46 93.53
C LYS A 562 -51.43 -7.15 93.79
N HIS A 563 -50.55 -7.18 92.79
CA HIS A 563 -49.17 -7.65 92.95
C HIS A 563 -48.23 -6.45 92.97
N SER A 564 -47.34 -6.41 93.95
CA SER A 564 -46.29 -5.39 94.05
C SER A 564 -45.11 -5.81 93.19
N ILE A 565 -44.88 -5.07 92.10
CA ILE A 565 -43.77 -5.34 91.18
C ILE A 565 -42.75 -4.21 91.29
N LEU A 566 -41.50 -4.62 91.36
CA LEU A 566 -40.35 -3.74 91.25
C LEU A 566 -39.97 -3.64 89.78
N TRP A 567 -40.18 -2.48 89.17
CA TRP A 567 -39.97 -2.26 87.74
C TRP A 567 -38.64 -1.58 87.47
N ASN A 568 -37.97 -2.07 86.43
CA ASN A 568 -36.82 -1.45 85.80
C ASN A 568 -37.06 -1.39 84.29
N THR A 569 -36.50 -0.38 83.63
CA THR A 569 -36.66 -0.17 82.20
C THR A 569 -35.33 0.12 81.54
N LYS A 570 -35.14 -0.44 80.35
CA LYS A 570 -33.92 -0.21 79.58
C LYS A 570 -34.24 0.03 78.11
N LEU A 571 -33.58 1.03 77.53
CA LEU A 571 -33.68 1.33 76.12
C LEU A 571 -32.96 0.25 75.30
N LEU A 572 -33.59 -0.22 74.22
CA LEU A 572 -32.98 -1.14 73.26
C LEU A 572 -32.46 -0.32 72.08
N ASP A 573 -31.14 -0.29 71.90
CA ASP A 573 -30.52 0.54 70.85
C ASP A 573 -30.50 -0.11 69.45
N TYR A 574 -31.31 -1.15 69.20
CA TYR A 574 -31.29 -1.88 67.94
C TYR A 574 -32.69 -2.34 67.48
N SER A 575 -33.09 -1.81 66.31
CA SER A 575 -34.22 -2.16 65.43
C SER A 575 -35.51 -1.32 65.57
N GLN A 576 -36.07 -0.91 64.43
CA GLN A 576 -37.31 -0.12 64.29
C GLN A 576 -38.58 -0.79 64.88
N SER A 577 -38.49 -1.99 65.46
CA SER A 577 -39.63 -2.77 65.95
C SER A 577 -39.78 -2.79 67.47
N TYR A 578 -38.77 -2.41 68.23
CA TYR A 578 -38.77 -2.39 69.70
C TYR A 578 -38.02 -1.16 70.19
N ASN A 579 -38.56 -0.44 71.17
CA ASN A 579 -37.93 0.76 71.71
C ASN A 579 -37.44 0.54 73.16
N LEU A 580 -38.18 -0.22 73.97
CA LEU A 580 -37.91 -0.32 75.40
C LEU A 580 -38.27 -1.70 75.96
N ILE A 581 -37.43 -2.22 76.87
CA ILE A 581 -37.70 -3.41 77.68
C ILE A 581 -38.08 -2.98 79.09
N LEU A 582 -39.16 -3.55 79.62
CA LEU A 582 -39.55 -3.48 81.02
C LEU A 582 -39.25 -4.82 81.70
N PHE A 583 -38.48 -4.75 82.77
CA PHE A 583 -38.19 -5.85 83.69
C PHE A 583 -39.01 -5.65 84.96
N GLY A 584 -39.65 -6.71 85.44
CA GLY A 584 -40.47 -6.67 86.65
C GLY A 584 -40.18 -7.83 87.59
N THR A 585 -39.72 -7.53 88.80
CA THR A 585 -39.56 -8.53 89.87
C THR A 585 -40.74 -8.46 90.82
N ASP A 586 -41.44 -9.58 91.02
CA ASP A 586 -42.55 -9.67 91.97
C ASP A 586 -42.05 -9.74 93.41
N ILE A 587 -42.34 -8.70 94.18
CA ILE A 587 -41.95 -8.53 95.60
C ILE A 587 -43.15 -8.63 96.54
N SER A 588 -44.29 -9.13 96.06
CA SER A 588 -45.54 -9.22 96.85
C SER A 588 -45.40 -10.04 98.12
N SER A 589 -44.65 -11.14 98.08
CA SER A 589 -44.37 -11.98 99.25
C SER A 589 -43.48 -11.26 100.27
N GLN A 590 -42.40 -10.61 99.80
CA GLN A 590 -41.50 -9.81 100.66
C GLN A 590 -42.24 -8.68 101.35
N LYS A 591 -43.10 -7.94 100.63
CA LYS A 591 -43.91 -6.86 101.21
C LYS A 591 -44.87 -7.32 102.30
N LYS A 592 -45.57 -8.44 102.09
CA LYS A 592 -46.44 -9.03 103.13
C LYS A 592 -45.64 -9.39 104.37
N THR A 593 -44.40 -9.87 104.22
CA THR A 593 -43.52 -10.17 105.35
C THR A 593 -43.04 -8.89 106.06
N GLU A 594 -42.66 -7.85 105.32
CA GLU A 594 -42.27 -6.55 105.89
C GLU A 594 -43.41 -5.85 106.63
N GLU A 595 -44.63 -5.85 106.09
CA GLU A 595 -45.81 -5.26 106.75
C GLU A 595 -46.16 -5.99 108.06
N VAL A 596 -46.05 -7.33 108.10
CA VAL A 596 -46.23 -8.12 109.33
C VAL A 596 -45.14 -7.83 110.36
N LEU A 597 -43.90 -7.62 109.92
CA LEU A 597 -42.78 -7.27 110.81
C LEU A 597 -42.87 -5.84 111.35
N THR A 598 -43.39 -4.90 110.54
CA THR A 598 -43.57 -3.50 110.92
C THR A 598 -44.73 -3.35 111.90
N PHE A 599 -45.82 -4.10 111.72
CA PHE A 599 -46.96 -4.14 112.64
C PHE A 599 -46.64 -4.76 114.02
N ARG A 600 -45.58 -5.59 114.13
CA ARG A 600 -45.12 -6.17 115.41
C ARG A 600 -44.21 -5.23 116.24
N LYS A 601 -43.79 -4.09 115.68
CA LYS A 601 -42.89 -3.12 116.35
C LYS A 601 -43.58 -1.85 116.89
N THR A 602 -44.87 -1.70 116.65
CA THR A 602 -45.78 -0.73 117.29
C THR A 602 -46.69 -1.46 118.25
#